data_AF-A0A973CCC5-F1
#
_entry.id   AF-A0A973CCC5-F1
#
_cell.length_a   1.000
_cell.length_b   1.000
_cell.length_c   1.000
_cell.angle_alpha   90.00
_cell.angle_beta   90.00
_cell.angle_gamma   90.00
#
_symmetry.space_group_name_H-M   'P 1'
#
loop_
_entity.id
_entity.type
_entity.pdbx_description
1 polymer ?
#
loop_
_entity_poly.entity_id
_entity_poly.type
_entity_poly.pdbx_seq_one_letter_code
_entity_poly.pdbx_strand_id
1 'polypeptide(L)'
;MIRLQIKSKLWLGVYLLITGIIAVGIHIQMTKSGVSYPKWDQPEWVPLLLFVLQNIGVLWLSKRVKEWRVSQGFIRQWSVVFITMAALQELFIRLPLTAGYTLDQQYLFLWVYSYLPELLITLMITGGIVAISSASALNGKVISILLVIIFSVLAFYFTLPTLKEITQPLMPYLTSPDSAGVLEVPYPWQVDVIASVTFIEPVMASFFICYFIYLNRYSGLQKLILQTIIALMVLTQSGAKFVFYLYYSSIESHIERILSISQFTLQWVFIGVAVSAAIVYLTRKQRSGTIYPVS
;
A
#
# COMPACT_ATOMS: atom_id res chain seq x y z
N MET A 1 9.20 -18.68 12.76
CA MET A 1 9.76 -17.99 11.58
C MET A 1 9.89 -19.03 10.47
N ILE A 2 9.33 -18.80 9.28
CA ILE A 2 9.42 -19.77 8.17
C ILE A 2 10.89 -19.85 7.73
N ARG A 3 11.53 -21.01 7.92
CA ARG A 3 12.91 -21.25 7.47
C ARG A 3 12.88 -21.80 6.05
N LEU A 4 13.04 -20.91 5.07
CA LEU A 4 13.10 -21.30 3.66
C LEU A 4 14.54 -21.60 3.24
N GLN A 5 14.74 -22.69 2.50
CA GLN A 5 15.97 -22.94 1.76
C GLN A 5 16.17 -21.84 0.71
N ILE A 6 17.43 -21.56 0.31
CA ILE A 6 17.77 -20.50 -0.65
C ILE A 6 16.98 -20.64 -1.96
N LYS A 7 16.88 -21.86 -2.51
CA LYS A 7 16.08 -22.14 -3.71
C LYS A 7 14.62 -21.70 -3.54
N SER A 8 14.00 -22.02 -2.39
CA SER A 8 12.61 -21.62 -2.10
C SER A 8 12.45 -20.10 -1.92
N LYS A 9 13.48 -19.41 -1.40
CA LYS A 9 13.47 -17.93 -1.32
C LYS A 9 13.52 -17.28 -2.70
N LEU A 10 14.36 -17.81 -3.59
CA LEU A 10 14.48 -17.31 -4.96
C LEU A 10 13.19 -17.52 -5.74
N TRP A 11 12.59 -18.72 -5.64
CA TRP A 11 11.28 -18.99 -6.25
C TRP A 11 10.16 -18.12 -5.68
N LEU A 12 10.18 -17.82 -4.38
CA LEU A 12 9.24 -16.87 -3.79
C LEU A 12 9.45 -15.47 -4.36
N GLY A 13 10.69 -15.00 -4.48
CA GLY A 13 11.00 -13.70 -5.07
C GLY A 13 10.49 -13.60 -6.52
N VAL A 14 10.77 -14.60 -7.35
CA VAL A 14 10.26 -14.69 -8.73
C VAL A 14 8.73 -14.70 -8.76
N TYR A 15 8.08 -15.48 -7.89
CA TYR A 15 6.62 -15.53 -7.80
C TYR A 15 6.01 -14.17 -7.44
N LEU A 16 6.58 -13.46 -6.45
CA LEU A 16 6.10 -12.15 -6.06
C LEU A 16 6.34 -11.11 -7.16
N LEU A 17 7.44 -11.21 -7.90
CA LEU A 17 7.70 -10.37 -9.07
C LEU A 17 6.65 -10.58 -10.17
N ILE A 18 6.39 -11.84 -10.54
CA ILE A 18 5.35 -12.18 -11.53
C ILE A 18 3.98 -11.71 -11.05
N THR A 19 3.69 -11.86 -9.75
CA THR A 19 2.45 -11.36 -9.15
C THR A 19 2.34 -9.84 -9.34
N GLY A 20 3.41 -9.09 -9.12
CA GLY A 20 3.44 -7.63 -9.34
C GLY A 20 3.18 -7.24 -10.80
N ILE A 21 3.85 -7.91 -11.74
CA ILE A 21 3.68 -7.69 -13.18
C ILE A 21 2.23 -7.94 -13.60
N ILE A 22 1.63 -9.06 -13.17
CA ILE A 22 0.24 -9.37 -13.50
C ILE A 22 -0.72 -8.38 -12.83
N ALA A 23 -0.48 -8.03 -11.56
CA ALA A 23 -1.34 -7.15 -10.80
C ALA A 23 -1.43 -5.75 -11.43
N VAL A 24 -0.29 -5.12 -11.76
CA VAL A 24 -0.32 -3.83 -12.46
C VAL A 24 -0.81 -3.98 -13.90
N GLY A 25 -0.55 -5.15 -14.50
CA GLY A 25 -1.01 -5.51 -15.84
C GLY A 25 -2.54 -5.43 -15.97
N ILE A 26 -3.30 -5.71 -14.91
CA ILE A 26 -4.76 -5.54 -14.90
C ILE A 26 -5.13 -4.11 -15.27
N HIS A 27 -4.56 -3.12 -14.58
CA HIS A 27 -4.82 -1.70 -14.85
C HIS A 27 -4.33 -1.28 -16.25
N ILE A 28 -3.11 -1.68 -16.63
CA ILE A 28 -2.52 -1.34 -17.94
C ILE A 28 -3.39 -1.89 -19.08
N GLN A 29 -3.80 -3.16 -19.00
CA GLN A 29 -4.58 -3.81 -20.06
C GLN A 29 -6.02 -3.28 -20.13
N MET A 30 -6.65 -2.99 -18.98
CA MET A 30 -7.98 -2.36 -18.98
C MET A 30 -7.93 -0.97 -19.63
N THR A 31 -6.91 -0.18 -19.32
CA THR A 31 -6.73 1.15 -19.93
C THR A 31 -6.47 1.04 -21.43
N LYS A 32 -5.60 0.11 -21.88
CA LYS A 32 -5.38 -0.17 -23.31
C LYS A 32 -6.62 -0.68 -24.04
N SER A 33 -7.52 -1.34 -23.32
CA SER A 33 -8.82 -1.81 -23.84
C SER A 33 -9.89 -0.71 -23.87
N GLY A 34 -9.53 0.54 -23.56
CA GLY A 34 -10.44 1.69 -23.62
C GLY A 34 -11.23 1.95 -22.34
N VAL A 35 -10.92 1.29 -21.22
CA VAL A 35 -11.57 1.62 -19.94
C VAL A 35 -11.01 2.94 -19.41
N SER A 36 -11.89 3.94 -19.27
CA SER A 36 -11.57 5.27 -18.76
C SER A 36 -10.89 5.23 -17.39
N TYR A 37 -9.86 6.06 -17.21
CA TYR A 37 -9.23 6.28 -15.91
C TYR A 37 -10.21 6.94 -14.92
N PRO A 38 -10.22 6.58 -13.62
CA PRO A 38 -11.11 7.17 -12.64
C PRO A 38 -10.97 8.69 -12.56
N LYS A 39 -12.03 9.40 -12.97
CA LYS A 39 -12.22 10.83 -12.73
C LYS A 39 -13.48 11.04 -11.88
N TRP A 40 -13.37 11.91 -10.88
CA TRP A 40 -14.46 12.21 -9.94
C TRP A 40 -14.23 13.55 -9.25
N ASP A 41 -15.32 14.25 -8.98
CA ASP A 41 -15.31 15.51 -8.23
C ASP A 41 -15.70 15.21 -6.78
N GLN A 42 -14.76 14.59 -6.06
CA GLN A 42 -15.01 14.16 -4.68
C GLN A 42 -15.22 15.37 -3.75
N PRO A 43 -16.21 15.31 -2.82
CA PRO A 43 -16.35 16.32 -1.78
C PRO A 43 -15.09 16.49 -0.92
N GLU A 44 -14.86 17.70 -0.40
CA GLU A 44 -13.65 18.06 0.37
C GLU A 44 -13.40 17.19 1.62
N TRP A 45 -14.46 16.62 2.20
CA TRP A 45 -14.35 15.75 3.37
C TRP A 45 -13.91 14.31 3.03
N VAL A 46 -14.05 13.86 1.78
CA VAL A 46 -13.71 12.49 1.37
C VAL A 46 -12.21 12.19 1.57
N PRO A 47 -11.26 13.05 1.13
CA PRO A 47 -9.84 12.87 1.42
C PRO A 47 -9.52 12.68 2.91
N LEU A 48 -10.12 13.51 3.77
CA LEU A 48 -9.93 13.41 5.21
C LEU A 48 -10.41 12.05 5.73
N LEU A 49 -11.59 11.61 5.30
CA LEU A 49 -12.14 10.32 5.73
C LEU A 49 -11.28 9.14 5.25
N LEU A 50 -10.82 9.16 3.98
CA LEU A 50 -9.92 8.14 3.45
C LEU A 50 -8.60 8.08 4.25
N PHE A 51 -8.06 9.25 4.59
CA PHE A 51 -6.86 9.36 5.42
C PHE A 51 -7.06 8.78 6.82
N VAL A 52 -8.17 9.12 7.49
CA VAL A 52 -8.54 8.57 8.80
C VAL A 52 -8.71 7.04 8.73
N LEU A 53 -9.43 6.53 7.73
CA LEU A 53 -9.66 5.09 7.55
C LEU A 53 -8.35 4.33 7.35
N GLN A 54 -7.44 4.86 6.52
CA GLN A 54 -6.10 4.28 6.34
C GLN A 54 -5.34 4.22 7.66
N ASN A 55 -5.36 5.30 8.45
CA ASN A 55 -4.65 5.37 9.73
C ASN A 55 -5.23 4.44 10.80
N ILE A 56 -6.53 4.18 10.78
CA ILE A 56 -7.13 3.10 11.59
C ILE A 56 -6.59 1.73 11.13
N GLY A 57 -6.42 1.53 9.82
CA GLY A 57 -5.70 0.38 9.26
C GLY A 57 -4.25 0.27 9.75
N VAL A 58 -3.52 1.39 9.77
CA VAL A 58 -2.13 1.45 10.29
C VAL A 58 -2.08 1.10 11.77
N LEU A 59 -3.07 1.53 12.58
CA LEU A 59 -3.20 1.13 13.98
C LEU A 59 -3.37 -0.39 14.11
N TRP A 60 -4.22 -0.99 13.27
CA TRP A 60 -4.36 -2.44 13.21
C TRP A 60 -3.04 -3.12 12.86
N LEU A 61 -2.33 -2.64 11.82
CA LEU A 61 -1.04 -3.19 11.40
C LEU A 61 0.00 -3.09 12.54
N SER A 62 0.08 -1.94 13.19
CA SER A 62 0.95 -1.71 14.35
C SER A 62 0.72 -2.72 15.47
N LYS A 63 -0.54 -2.97 15.82
CA LYS A 63 -0.90 -4.00 16.82
C LYS A 63 -0.47 -5.39 16.38
N ARG A 64 -0.61 -5.74 15.09
CA ARG A 64 -0.15 -7.03 14.55
C ARG A 64 1.37 -7.20 14.60
N VAL A 65 2.12 -6.15 14.30
CA VAL A 65 3.58 -6.16 14.40
C VAL A 65 4.03 -6.33 15.86
N LYS A 66 3.34 -5.69 16.80
CA LYS A 66 3.59 -5.84 18.24
C LYS A 66 3.31 -7.26 18.73
N GLU A 67 2.20 -7.86 18.32
CA GLU A 67 1.83 -9.25 18.65
C GLU A 67 2.81 -10.28 18.04
N TRP A 68 3.41 -9.97 16.89
CA TRP A 68 4.37 -10.88 16.25
C TRP A 68 5.62 -11.17 17.10
N ARG A 69 6.08 -10.21 17.92
CA ARG A 69 7.16 -10.44 18.88
C ARG A 69 6.95 -9.60 20.15
N VAL A 70 6.81 -10.30 21.28
CA VAL A 70 6.54 -9.74 22.63
C VAL A 70 7.55 -8.67 23.07
N SER A 71 8.77 -8.63 22.53
CA SER A 71 9.83 -7.68 22.88
C SER A 71 10.29 -6.77 21.74
N GLN A 72 9.39 -6.33 20.85
CA GLN A 72 9.77 -5.29 19.87
C GLN A 72 9.92 -3.94 20.59
N GLY A 73 11.14 -3.38 20.57
CA GLY A 73 11.34 -1.98 20.92
C GLY A 73 10.60 -1.05 19.95
N PHE A 74 10.22 0.14 20.42
CA PHE A 74 9.48 1.16 19.65
C PHE A 74 10.03 1.34 18.23
N ILE A 75 11.35 1.56 18.10
CA ILE A 75 12.03 1.80 16.83
C ILE A 75 11.81 0.65 15.86
N ARG A 76 11.91 -0.60 16.33
CA ARG A 76 11.76 -1.77 15.47
C ARG A 76 10.32 -1.93 14.97
N GLN A 77 9.33 -1.76 15.85
CA GLN A 77 7.92 -1.80 15.47
C GLN A 77 7.61 -0.67 14.48
N TRP A 78 8.07 0.54 14.77
CA TRP A 78 7.92 1.70 13.89
C TRP A 78 8.55 1.48 12.52
N SER A 79 9.80 1.04 12.44
CA SER A 79 10.46 0.77 11.16
C SER A 79 9.70 -0.27 10.33
N VAL A 80 9.19 -1.34 10.94
CA VAL A 80 8.41 -2.35 10.21
C VAL A 80 7.10 -1.76 9.69
N VAL A 81 6.37 -1.02 10.51
CA VAL A 81 5.10 -0.39 10.09
C VAL A 81 5.35 0.67 9.00
N PHE A 82 6.36 1.52 9.19
CA PHE A 82 6.76 2.55 8.22
C PHE A 82 7.15 1.94 6.88
N ILE A 83 8.11 1.00 6.86
CA ILE A 83 8.56 0.35 5.61
C ILE A 83 7.40 -0.36 4.92
N THR A 84 6.53 -1.03 5.68
CA THR A 84 5.36 -1.71 5.10
C THR A 84 4.41 -0.70 4.46
N MET A 85 4.11 0.41 5.14
CA MET A 85 3.20 1.43 4.61
C MET A 85 3.79 2.20 3.44
N ALA A 86 5.04 2.64 3.53
CA ALA A 86 5.72 3.35 2.45
C ALA A 86 5.88 2.47 1.19
N ALA A 87 6.16 1.18 1.35
CA ALA A 87 6.18 0.24 0.22
C ALA A 87 4.78 -0.05 -0.34
N LEU A 88 3.76 -0.16 0.51
CA LEU A 88 2.37 -0.38 0.08
C LEU A 88 1.78 0.83 -0.65
N GLN A 89 2.18 2.04 -0.22
CA GLN A 89 1.86 3.31 -0.88
C GLN A 89 2.84 3.66 -2.00
N GLU A 90 3.82 2.79 -2.27
CA GLU A 90 4.72 2.89 -3.43
C GLU A 90 5.65 4.11 -3.44
N LEU A 91 5.93 4.66 -2.25
CA LEU A 91 6.65 5.92 -2.04
C LEU A 91 8.17 5.80 -2.16
N PHE A 92 8.72 4.59 -2.18
CA PHE A 92 10.17 4.38 -2.22
C PHE A 92 10.72 4.45 -3.65
N ILE A 93 10.24 3.59 -4.54
CA ILE A 93 10.82 3.44 -5.88
C ILE A 93 9.76 3.63 -6.96
N ARG A 94 8.60 2.95 -6.87
CA ARG A 94 7.64 2.94 -7.99
C ARG A 94 7.13 4.33 -8.36
N LEU A 95 6.38 5.01 -7.49
CA LEU A 95 5.76 6.28 -7.84
C LEU A 95 6.79 7.34 -8.28
N PRO A 96 7.93 7.50 -7.59
CA PRO A 96 8.97 8.44 -8.01
C PRO A 96 9.52 8.14 -9.41
N LEU A 97 9.81 6.87 -9.71
CA LEU A 97 10.34 6.49 -11.01
C LEU A 97 9.28 6.63 -12.11
N THR A 98 8.09 6.06 -11.91
CA THR A 98 7.05 6.08 -12.95
C THR A 98 6.60 7.49 -13.26
N ALA A 99 6.39 8.33 -12.25
CA ALA A 99 5.99 9.71 -12.46
C ALA A 99 7.08 10.50 -13.20
N GLY A 100 8.35 10.29 -12.82
CA GLY A 100 9.48 10.92 -13.49
C GLY A 100 9.50 10.59 -14.97
N TYR A 101 9.30 9.33 -15.35
CA TYR A 101 9.23 8.92 -16.75
C TYR A 101 8.03 9.53 -17.50
N THR A 102 6.90 9.79 -16.81
CA THR A 102 5.71 10.38 -17.45
C THR A 102 5.75 11.90 -17.58
N LEU A 103 6.58 12.60 -16.81
CA LEU A 103 6.68 14.06 -16.82
C LEU A 103 8.10 14.46 -17.21
N ASP A 104 8.42 14.33 -18.49
CA ASP A 104 9.67 14.81 -19.10
C ASP A 104 10.96 14.20 -18.50
N GLN A 105 10.89 12.99 -17.94
CA GLN A 105 12.03 12.30 -17.32
C GLN A 105 12.66 13.05 -16.13
N GLN A 106 11.90 13.93 -15.46
CA GLN A 106 12.41 14.75 -14.36
C GLN A 106 12.11 14.15 -12.98
N TYR A 107 12.73 13.00 -12.71
CA TYR A 107 12.52 12.20 -11.48
C TYR A 107 12.68 12.97 -10.18
N LEU A 108 13.76 13.73 -10.06
CA LEU A 108 14.13 14.39 -8.81
C LEU A 108 13.15 15.50 -8.46
N PHE A 109 12.68 16.25 -9.47
CA PHE A 109 11.66 17.28 -9.29
C PHE A 109 10.38 16.69 -8.69
N LEU A 110 9.86 15.63 -9.31
CA LEU A 110 8.63 14.99 -8.87
C LEU A 110 8.76 14.28 -7.53
N TRP A 111 9.90 13.63 -7.30
CA TRP A 111 10.16 13.00 -6.03
C TRP A 111 10.10 14.01 -4.89
N VAL A 112 10.79 15.15 -5.03
CA VAL A 112 10.81 16.19 -3.99
C VAL A 112 9.46 16.89 -3.88
N TYR A 113 8.81 17.21 -5.00
CA TYR A 113 7.56 17.99 -5.00
C TYR A 113 6.35 17.19 -4.51
N SER A 114 6.20 15.95 -4.97
CA SER A 114 4.99 15.16 -4.75
C SER A 114 5.15 14.08 -3.70
N TYR A 115 6.26 13.32 -3.73
CA TYR A 115 6.36 12.08 -2.95
C TYR A 115 7.14 12.22 -1.64
N LEU A 116 8.08 13.18 -1.55
CA LEU A 116 8.81 13.44 -0.31
C LEU A 116 7.88 13.90 0.82
N PRO A 117 6.94 14.86 0.63
CA PRO A 117 5.96 15.20 1.66
C PRO A 117 5.13 13.98 2.10
N GLU A 118 4.73 13.13 1.15
CA GLU A 118 3.95 11.92 1.42
C GLU A 118 4.76 10.87 2.20
N LEU A 119 6.05 10.72 1.90
CA LEU A 119 6.94 9.83 2.65
C LEU A 119 7.17 10.34 4.07
N LEU A 120 7.38 11.65 4.24
CA LEU A 120 7.57 12.29 5.54
C LEU A 120 6.32 12.22 6.42
N ILE A 121 5.13 12.49 5.87
CA ILE A 121 3.88 12.35 6.64
C ILE A 121 3.67 10.89 7.03
N THR A 122 3.97 9.93 6.14
CA THR A 122 3.88 8.50 6.45
C THR A 122 4.83 8.09 7.57
N LEU A 123 6.06 8.62 7.56
CA LEU A 123 7.05 8.43 8.61
C LEU A 123 6.53 8.94 9.97
N MET A 124 6.01 10.17 10.01
CA MET A 124 5.48 10.80 11.22
C MET A 124 4.22 10.10 11.74
N ILE A 125 3.27 9.81 10.86
CA ILE A 125 2.00 9.16 11.20
C ILE A 125 2.24 7.78 11.78
N THR A 126 3.08 6.97 11.13
CA THR A 126 3.39 5.62 11.62
C THR A 126 4.10 5.67 12.98
N GLY A 127 4.96 6.67 13.22
CA GLY A 127 5.59 6.90 14.52
C GLY A 127 4.57 7.24 15.61
N GLY A 128 3.68 8.21 15.34
CA GLY A 128 2.62 8.61 16.26
C GLY A 128 1.65 7.46 16.58
N ILE A 129 1.24 6.69 15.57
CA ILE A 129 0.34 5.54 15.75
C ILE A 129 1.02 4.42 16.55
N VAL A 130 2.31 4.17 16.33
CA VAL A 130 3.06 3.19 17.14
C VAL A 130 3.18 3.66 18.59
N ALA A 131 3.38 4.96 18.84
CA ALA A 131 3.38 5.51 20.20
C ALA A 131 2.00 5.31 20.87
N ILE A 132 0.90 5.68 20.20
CA ILE A 132 -0.48 5.47 20.68
C ILE A 132 -0.73 3.98 20.96
N SER A 133 -0.29 3.08 20.07
CA SER A 133 -0.45 1.64 20.23
C SER A 133 0.42 1.02 21.33
N SER A 134 1.47 1.72 21.77
CA SER A 134 2.43 1.21 22.76
C SER A 134 2.11 1.68 24.17
N ALA A 135 1.42 2.81 24.33
CA ALA A 135 1.05 3.38 25.60
C ALA A 135 0.03 2.51 26.37
N SER A 136 0.48 1.90 27.48
CA SER A 136 -0.31 0.98 28.30
C SER A 136 -1.55 1.62 28.94
N ALA A 137 -1.46 2.90 29.31
CA ALA A 137 -2.60 3.68 29.84
C ALA A 137 -3.73 3.87 28.81
N LEU A 138 -3.47 3.61 27.53
CA LEU A 138 -4.38 3.83 26.40
C LEU A 138 -4.85 2.49 25.76
N ASN A 139 -4.66 1.37 26.45
CA ASN A 139 -4.94 0.02 25.96
C ASN A 139 -6.43 -0.30 25.69
N GLY A 140 -7.35 0.63 25.96
CA GLY A 140 -8.73 0.52 25.52
C GLY A 140 -8.82 0.57 24.00
N LYS A 141 -9.36 -0.48 23.35
CA LYS A 141 -9.50 -0.55 21.88
C LYS A 141 -10.16 0.70 21.29
N VAL A 142 -11.19 1.21 21.97
CA VAL A 142 -11.94 2.41 21.57
C VAL A 142 -11.09 3.68 21.73
N ILE A 143 -10.39 3.83 22.85
CA ILE A 143 -9.55 5.00 23.13
C ILE A 143 -8.43 5.12 22.08
N SER A 144 -7.74 4.01 21.75
CA SER A 144 -6.71 4.06 20.70
C SER A 144 -7.27 4.50 19.35
N ILE A 145 -8.49 4.07 18.99
CA ILE A 145 -9.15 4.46 17.74
C ILE A 145 -9.47 5.96 17.76
N LEU A 146 -10.08 6.46 18.84
CA LEU A 146 -10.41 7.88 18.99
C LEU A 146 -9.15 8.76 18.90
N LEU A 147 -8.07 8.36 19.56
CA LEU A 147 -6.79 9.07 19.49
C LEU A 147 -6.21 9.07 18.08
N VAL A 148 -6.30 7.95 17.35
CA VAL A 148 -5.86 7.89 15.95
C VAL A 148 -6.73 8.77 15.05
N ILE A 149 -8.04 8.85 15.29
CA ILE A 149 -8.93 9.77 14.56
C ILE A 149 -8.49 11.21 14.81
N ILE A 150 -8.37 11.64 16.07
CA ILE A 150 -7.95 13.00 16.43
C ILE A 150 -6.58 13.31 15.83
N PHE A 151 -5.62 12.43 16.02
CA PHE A 151 -4.27 12.57 15.48
C PHE A 151 -4.26 12.66 13.94
N SER A 152 -5.09 11.87 13.26
CA SER A 152 -5.23 11.91 11.80
C SER A 152 -5.83 13.23 11.32
N VAL A 153 -6.85 13.75 11.99
CA VAL A 153 -7.46 15.05 11.66
C VAL A 153 -6.43 16.17 11.83
N LEU A 154 -5.71 16.18 12.95
CA LEU A 154 -4.66 17.17 13.18
C LEU A 154 -3.55 17.07 12.13
N ALA A 155 -3.09 15.86 11.83
CA ALA A 155 -2.04 15.66 10.83
C ALA A 155 -2.49 16.05 9.42
N PHE A 156 -3.76 15.80 9.07
CA PHE A 156 -4.31 16.16 7.76
C PHE A 156 -4.38 17.68 7.56
N TYR A 157 -4.86 18.42 8.56
CA TYR A 157 -5.04 19.87 8.45
C TYR A 157 -3.78 20.68 8.75
N PHE A 158 -2.86 20.18 9.59
CA PHE A 158 -1.69 20.93 10.00
C PHE A 158 -0.40 20.33 9.44
N THR A 159 -0.12 19.06 9.72
CA THR A 159 1.19 18.47 9.37
C THR A 159 1.39 18.32 7.87
N LEU A 160 0.39 17.84 7.14
CA LEU A 160 0.51 17.60 5.70
C LEU A 160 0.73 18.90 4.89
N PRO A 161 -0.03 19.99 5.11
CA PRO A 161 0.26 21.29 4.48
C PRO A 161 1.64 21.82 4.84
N THR A 162 2.02 21.79 6.12
CA THR A 162 3.35 22.28 6.56
C THR A 162 4.49 21.50 5.91
N LEU A 163 4.37 20.19 5.73
CA LEU A 163 5.40 19.40 5.04
C LEU A 163 5.55 19.81 3.57
N LYS A 164 4.43 20.14 2.89
CA LYS A 164 4.49 20.65 1.51
C LYS A 164 5.21 21.99 1.46
N GLU A 165 4.90 22.91 2.39
CA GLU A 165 5.58 24.20 2.50
C GLU A 165 7.08 24.05 2.79
N ILE A 166 7.48 23.11 3.65
CA ILE A 166 8.90 22.86 3.96
C ILE A 166 9.67 22.32 2.74
N THR A 167 9.01 21.56 1.86
CA THR A 167 9.65 21.06 0.62
C THR A 167 9.68 22.07 -0.52
N GLN A 168 8.83 23.10 -0.50
CA GLN A 168 8.77 24.12 -1.55
C GLN A 168 10.09 24.88 -1.79
N PRO A 169 10.88 25.25 -0.76
CA PRO A 169 12.18 25.88 -0.94
C PRO A 169 13.18 25.06 -1.77
N LEU A 170 12.97 23.76 -1.94
CA LEU A 170 13.81 22.92 -2.79
C LEU A 170 13.49 23.08 -4.29
N MET A 171 12.29 23.55 -4.63
CA MET A 171 11.80 23.63 -6.02
C MET A 171 12.64 24.51 -6.93
N PRO A 172 13.11 25.71 -6.53
CA PRO A 172 13.93 26.55 -7.39
C PRO A 172 15.27 25.92 -7.78
N TYR A 173 15.72 24.89 -7.07
CA TYR A 173 16.97 24.17 -7.34
C TYR A 173 16.77 22.96 -8.27
N LEU A 174 15.53 22.69 -8.67
CA LEU A 174 15.16 21.57 -9.52
C LEU A 174 14.62 22.10 -10.84
N THR A 175 15.06 21.50 -11.94
CA THR A 175 14.45 21.77 -13.24
C THR A 175 12.98 21.37 -13.16
N SER A 176 12.10 22.23 -13.67
CA SER A 176 10.67 21.92 -13.79
C SER A 176 10.41 21.15 -15.08
N PRO A 177 9.50 20.16 -15.08
CA PRO A 177 9.19 19.37 -16.27
C PRO A 177 8.61 20.24 -17.38
N ASP A 178 9.05 20.02 -18.62
CA ASP A 178 8.43 20.65 -19.78
C ASP A 178 7.04 20.04 -20.00
N SER A 179 6.03 20.90 -20.09
CA SER A 179 4.67 20.51 -20.47
C SER A 179 4.60 19.75 -21.80
N ALA A 180 5.51 20.03 -22.74
CA ALA A 180 5.61 19.31 -24.01
C ALA A 180 6.19 17.89 -23.87
N GLY A 181 6.89 17.60 -22.77
CA GLY A 181 7.48 16.29 -22.45
C GLY A 181 6.57 15.37 -21.64
N VAL A 182 5.33 15.78 -21.36
CA VAL A 182 4.36 14.98 -20.61
C VAL A 182 3.77 13.89 -21.50
N LEU A 183 3.91 12.64 -21.06
CA LEU A 183 3.37 11.49 -21.78
C LEU A 183 1.88 11.33 -21.48
N GLU A 184 1.08 11.14 -22.53
CA GLU A 184 -0.34 10.81 -22.41
C GLU A 184 -0.57 9.30 -22.35
N VAL A 185 -1.72 8.92 -21.80
CA VAL A 185 -2.19 7.53 -21.74
C VAL A 185 -2.81 7.16 -23.10
N PRO A 186 -2.52 5.98 -23.68
CA PRO A 186 -1.71 4.90 -23.13
C PRO A 186 -0.21 5.17 -23.19
N TYR A 187 0.49 4.87 -22.09
CA TYR A 187 1.92 5.14 -21.98
C TYR A 187 2.76 4.24 -22.90
N PRO A 188 3.97 4.71 -23.30
CA PRO A 188 4.96 3.88 -23.99
C PRO A 188 5.35 2.64 -23.18
N TRP A 189 5.76 1.59 -23.89
CA TRP A 189 6.10 0.29 -23.29
C TRP A 189 7.17 0.37 -22.19
N GLN A 190 8.10 1.32 -22.29
CA GLN A 190 9.16 1.53 -21.28
C GLN A 190 8.56 1.91 -19.93
N VAL A 191 7.56 2.81 -19.92
CA VAL A 191 6.86 3.25 -18.69
C VAL A 191 6.12 2.07 -18.09
N ASP A 192 5.42 1.29 -18.91
CA ASP A 192 4.69 0.09 -18.48
C ASP A 192 5.63 -0.96 -17.85
N VAL A 193 6.79 -1.20 -18.45
CA VAL A 193 7.79 -2.15 -17.93
C VAL A 193 8.34 -1.67 -16.59
N ILE A 194 8.69 -0.40 -16.48
CA ILE A 194 9.21 0.17 -15.23
C ILE A 194 8.14 0.10 -14.14
N ALA A 195 6.90 0.47 -14.46
CA ALA A 195 5.77 0.36 -13.54
C ALA A 195 5.53 -1.08 -13.07
N SER A 196 5.75 -2.07 -13.95
CA SER A 196 5.59 -3.50 -13.66
C SER A 196 6.67 -4.08 -12.78
N VAL A 197 7.93 -3.76 -13.05
CA VAL A 197 9.07 -4.26 -12.26
C VAL A 197 9.08 -3.63 -10.87
N THR A 198 8.81 -2.33 -10.79
CA THR A 198 8.80 -1.59 -9.52
C THR A 198 7.56 -1.91 -8.66
N PHE A 199 6.52 -2.53 -9.23
CA PHE A 199 5.35 -3.02 -8.47
C PHE A 199 5.67 -4.13 -7.45
N ILE A 200 6.90 -4.63 -7.42
CA ILE A 200 7.33 -5.59 -6.41
C ILE A 200 7.24 -5.03 -4.97
N GLU A 201 7.41 -3.71 -4.78
CA GLU A 201 7.36 -3.07 -3.45
C GLU A 201 6.02 -3.30 -2.73
N PRO A 202 4.87 -2.92 -3.30
CA PRO A 202 3.57 -3.15 -2.66
C PRO A 202 3.23 -4.63 -2.55
N VAL A 203 3.73 -5.50 -3.45
CA VAL A 203 3.53 -6.95 -3.35
C VAL A 203 4.28 -7.55 -2.16
N MET A 204 5.53 -7.12 -1.94
CA MET A 204 6.30 -7.53 -0.76
C MET A 204 5.64 -7.06 0.54
N ALA A 205 5.17 -5.81 0.60
CA ALA A 205 4.40 -5.29 1.73
C ALA A 205 3.12 -6.12 1.98
N SER A 206 2.39 -6.44 0.90
CA SER A 206 1.19 -7.27 0.97
C SER A 206 1.46 -8.68 1.48
N PHE A 207 2.58 -9.27 1.08
CA PHE A 207 3.04 -10.56 1.60
C PHE A 207 3.32 -10.49 3.11
N PHE A 208 3.97 -9.43 3.60
CA PHE A 208 4.18 -9.23 5.04
C PHE A 208 2.87 -9.04 5.82
N ILE A 209 1.93 -8.27 5.29
CA ILE A 209 0.59 -8.09 5.89
C ILE A 209 -0.13 -9.45 5.98
N CYS A 210 -0.15 -10.22 4.89
CA CYS A 210 -0.72 -11.56 4.86
C CYS A 210 -0.04 -12.49 5.89
N TYR A 211 1.29 -12.38 6.04
CA TYR A 211 2.04 -13.16 7.01
C TYR A 211 1.66 -12.82 8.45
N PHE A 212 1.45 -11.55 8.77
CA PHE A 212 0.96 -11.14 10.09
C PHE A 212 -0.46 -11.66 10.38
N ILE A 213 -1.34 -11.67 9.38
CA ILE A 213 -2.68 -12.25 9.50
C ILE A 213 -2.58 -13.76 9.76
N TYR A 214 -1.75 -14.46 8.98
CA TYR A 214 -1.55 -15.90 9.12
C TYR A 214 -1.10 -16.30 10.53
N LEU A 215 -0.18 -15.53 11.13
CA LEU A 215 0.32 -15.81 12.48
C LEU A 215 -0.75 -15.71 13.57
N ASN A 216 -1.78 -14.90 13.39
CA ASN A 216 -2.81 -14.66 14.41
C ASN A 216 -4.02 -15.60 14.30
N ARG A 217 -3.77 -16.92 14.26
CA ARG A 217 -4.76 -18.02 14.19
C ARG A 217 -5.58 -18.07 12.90
N TYR A 218 -4.88 -18.37 11.81
CA TYR A 218 -5.46 -18.85 10.54
C TYR A 218 -6.42 -20.03 10.75
N SER A 219 -7.62 -19.97 10.15
CA SER A 219 -8.61 -21.05 10.17
C SER A 219 -9.06 -21.50 8.77
N GLY A 220 -8.19 -21.34 7.75
CA GLY A 220 -8.47 -21.78 6.37
C GLY A 220 -8.10 -20.75 5.30
N LEU A 221 -7.88 -21.21 4.06
CA LEU A 221 -7.29 -20.41 2.97
C LEU A 221 -8.22 -19.27 2.58
N GLN A 222 -9.51 -19.57 2.48
CA GLN A 222 -10.56 -18.60 2.16
C GLN A 222 -10.60 -17.45 3.18
N LYS A 223 -10.47 -17.76 4.48
CA LYS A 223 -10.46 -16.73 5.52
C LYS A 223 -9.21 -15.86 5.45
N LEU A 224 -8.04 -16.44 5.16
CA LEU A 224 -6.81 -15.67 4.97
C LEU A 224 -6.90 -14.76 3.75
N ILE A 225 -7.42 -15.27 2.63
CA ILE A 225 -7.67 -14.48 1.42
C ILE A 225 -8.56 -13.28 1.77
N LEU A 226 -9.71 -13.54 2.39
CA LEU A 226 -10.66 -12.49 2.76
C LEU A 226 -10.04 -11.45 3.69
N GLN A 227 -9.38 -11.88 4.76
CA GLN A 227 -8.74 -10.97 5.72
C GLN A 227 -7.60 -10.16 5.08
N THR A 228 -6.84 -10.79 4.17
CA THR A 228 -5.75 -10.11 3.45
C THR A 228 -6.31 -9.07 2.51
N ILE A 229 -7.32 -9.42 1.70
CA ILE A 229 -7.98 -8.46 0.79
C ILE A 229 -8.54 -7.29 1.60
N ILE A 230 -9.29 -7.54 2.68
CA ILE A 230 -9.84 -6.47 3.52
C ILE A 230 -8.72 -5.58 4.08
N ALA A 231 -7.64 -6.16 4.59
CA ALA A 231 -6.50 -5.39 5.10
C ALA A 231 -5.89 -4.51 4.00
N LEU A 232 -5.67 -5.06 2.80
CA LEU A 232 -5.15 -4.29 1.66
C LEU A 232 -6.12 -3.19 1.24
N MET A 233 -7.43 -3.45 1.18
CA MET A 233 -8.45 -2.46 0.81
C MET A 233 -8.50 -1.29 1.79
N VAL A 234 -8.30 -1.54 3.08
CA VAL A 234 -8.26 -0.48 4.10
C VAL A 234 -6.93 0.27 4.04
N LEU A 235 -5.81 -0.44 4.03
CA LEU A 235 -4.47 0.16 4.08
C LEU A 235 -4.10 0.94 2.80
N THR A 236 -4.68 0.58 1.65
CA THR A 236 -4.50 1.30 0.37
C THR A 236 -5.64 2.28 0.09
N GLN A 237 -6.65 2.34 0.97
CA GLN A 237 -7.91 3.07 0.79
C GLN A 237 -8.77 2.59 -0.39
N SER A 238 -8.33 1.58 -1.16
CA SER A 238 -8.96 1.18 -2.42
C SER A 238 -10.42 0.75 -2.27
N GLY A 239 -10.79 0.11 -1.16
CA GLY A 239 -12.18 -0.29 -0.91
C GLY A 239 -13.09 0.91 -0.67
N ALA A 240 -12.63 1.88 0.13
CA ALA A 240 -13.38 3.11 0.39
C ALA A 240 -13.44 4.00 -0.86
N LYS A 241 -12.33 4.12 -1.60
CA LYS A 241 -12.30 4.81 -2.90
C LYS A 241 -13.30 4.21 -3.88
N PHE A 242 -13.36 2.87 -3.97
CA PHE A 242 -14.36 2.17 -4.79
C PHE A 242 -15.78 2.60 -4.45
N VAL A 243 -16.14 2.56 -3.17
CA VAL A 243 -17.49 2.94 -2.72
C VAL A 243 -17.80 4.39 -3.07
N PHE A 244 -16.95 5.34 -2.64
CA PHE A 244 -17.19 6.75 -2.93
C PHE A 244 -17.20 7.04 -4.43
N TYR A 245 -16.42 6.29 -5.23
CA TYR A 245 -16.30 6.53 -6.67
C TYR A 245 -17.60 6.22 -7.39
N LEU A 246 -18.29 5.17 -6.98
CA LEU A 246 -19.59 4.85 -7.56
C LEU A 246 -20.64 5.95 -7.33
N TYR A 247 -20.52 6.71 -6.24
CA TYR A 247 -21.44 7.81 -5.91
C TYR A 247 -21.03 9.16 -6.51
N TYR A 248 -19.73 9.48 -6.55
CA TYR A 248 -19.22 10.81 -6.92
C TYR A 248 -18.49 10.86 -8.27
N SER A 249 -18.49 9.78 -9.05
CA SER A 249 -17.90 9.76 -10.39
C SER A 249 -18.63 10.68 -11.35
N SER A 250 -17.84 11.37 -12.20
CA SER A 250 -18.34 12.19 -13.30
C SER A 250 -18.65 11.38 -14.58
N ILE A 251 -18.30 10.09 -14.62
CA ILE A 251 -18.65 9.19 -15.73
C ILE A 251 -20.16 8.92 -15.68
N GLU A 252 -20.92 9.00 -16.77
CA GLU A 252 -22.37 8.77 -16.72
C GLU A 252 -22.75 7.28 -16.63
N SER A 253 -22.02 6.43 -17.36
CA SER A 253 -22.30 4.99 -17.44
C SER A 253 -21.91 4.26 -16.14
N HIS A 254 -22.88 3.58 -15.52
CA HIS A 254 -22.64 2.82 -14.28
C HIS A 254 -21.65 1.67 -14.49
N ILE A 255 -21.73 0.99 -15.64
CA ILE A 255 -20.81 -0.10 -15.99
C ILE A 255 -19.40 0.45 -16.16
N GLU A 256 -19.26 1.58 -16.84
CA GLU A 256 -17.96 2.22 -17.04
C GLU A 256 -17.36 2.72 -15.72
N ARG A 257 -18.18 3.29 -14.81
CA ARG A 257 -17.74 3.63 -13.45
C ARG A 257 -17.15 2.42 -12.74
N ILE A 258 -17.89 1.30 -12.74
CA ILE A 258 -17.45 0.07 -12.09
C ILE A 258 -16.14 -0.39 -12.72
N LEU A 259 -16.06 -0.49 -14.04
CA LEU A 259 -14.84 -0.93 -14.74
C LEU A 259 -13.65 -0.01 -14.44
N SER A 260 -13.86 1.30 -14.46
CA SER A 260 -12.86 2.34 -14.21
C SER A 260 -12.20 2.17 -12.83
N ILE A 261 -12.98 2.12 -11.75
CA ILE A 261 -12.42 1.96 -10.40
C ILE A 261 -12.03 0.52 -10.06
N SER A 262 -12.59 -0.46 -10.79
CA SER A 262 -12.23 -1.87 -10.65
C SER A 262 -10.77 -2.14 -11.03
N GLN A 263 -10.18 -1.33 -11.91
CA GLN A 263 -8.77 -1.49 -12.31
C GLN A 263 -7.83 -1.56 -11.10
N PHE A 264 -8.03 -0.68 -10.12
CA PHE A 264 -7.20 -0.58 -8.91
C PHE A 264 -7.63 -1.59 -7.83
N THR A 265 -8.93 -1.83 -7.67
CA THR A 265 -9.38 -2.80 -6.65
C THR A 265 -9.09 -4.24 -7.04
N LEU A 266 -9.27 -4.62 -8.31
CA LEU A 266 -8.93 -5.96 -8.81
C LEU A 266 -7.45 -6.27 -8.66
N GLN A 267 -6.58 -5.29 -8.84
CA GLN A 267 -5.15 -5.40 -8.56
C GLN A 267 -4.87 -5.85 -7.11
N TRP A 268 -5.49 -5.21 -6.11
CA TRP A 268 -5.34 -5.60 -4.71
C TRP A 268 -6.03 -6.93 -4.36
N VAL A 269 -7.17 -7.22 -4.98
CA VAL A 269 -7.84 -8.53 -4.84
C VAL A 269 -6.90 -9.64 -5.33
N PHE A 270 -6.34 -9.48 -6.53
CA PHE A 270 -5.41 -10.43 -7.12
C PHE A 270 -4.18 -10.65 -6.23
N ILE A 271 -3.54 -9.56 -5.78
CA ILE A 271 -2.41 -9.64 -4.86
C ILE A 271 -2.81 -10.39 -3.58
N GLY A 272 -3.95 -10.04 -2.98
CA GLY A 272 -4.45 -10.67 -1.76
C GLY A 272 -4.63 -12.19 -1.91
N VAL A 273 -5.17 -12.64 -3.03
CA VAL A 273 -5.28 -14.07 -3.38
C VAL A 273 -3.89 -14.69 -3.54
N ALA A 274 -3.03 -14.08 -4.36
CA ALA A 274 -1.72 -14.61 -4.72
C ALA A 274 -0.78 -14.74 -3.51
N VAL A 275 -0.71 -13.73 -2.64
CA VAL A 275 0.16 -13.78 -1.45
C VAL A 275 -0.38 -14.75 -0.40
N SER A 276 -1.71 -14.88 -0.27
CA SER A 276 -2.32 -15.88 0.63
C SER A 276 -2.00 -17.31 0.18
N ALA A 277 -2.11 -17.58 -1.12
CA ALA A 277 -1.74 -18.87 -1.70
C ALA A 277 -0.26 -19.19 -1.47
N ALA A 278 0.63 -18.21 -1.67
CA ALA A 278 2.05 -18.36 -1.40
C ALA A 278 2.32 -18.71 0.07
N ILE A 279 1.71 -18.00 1.02
CA ILE A 279 1.90 -18.29 2.45
C ILE A 279 1.42 -19.68 2.82
N VAL A 280 0.25 -20.11 2.33
CA VAL A 280 -0.27 -21.46 2.59
C VAL A 280 0.63 -22.53 1.98
N TYR A 281 1.14 -22.32 0.76
CA TYR A 281 2.08 -23.25 0.12
C TYR A 281 3.38 -23.38 0.92
N LEU A 282 4.00 -22.26 1.30
CA LEU A 282 5.26 -22.26 2.05
C LEU A 282 5.11 -22.93 3.43
N THR A 283 3.97 -22.73 4.08
CA THR A 283 3.70 -23.28 5.43
C THR A 283 3.30 -24.75 5.41
N ARG A 284 2.57 -25.21 4.38
CA ARG A 284 2.29 -26.65 4.17
C ARG A 284 3.57 -27.44 3.91
N LYS A 285 4.43 -26.94 3.02
CA LYS A 285 5.72 -27.58 2.70
C LYS A 285 6.63 -27.73 3.93
N GLN A 286 6.56 -26.77 4.86
CA GLN A 286 7.30 -26.87 6.12
C GLN A 286 6.76 -27.97 7.04
N ARG A 287 5.43 -28.20 7.06
CA ARG A 287 4.81 -29.28 7.86
C ARG A 287 5.04 -30.67 7.27
N SER A 288 5.05 -30.80 5.94
CA SER A 288 5.31 -32.07 5.25
C SER A 288 6.80 -32.46 5.22
N GLY A 289 7.71 -31.52 5.49
CA GLY A 289 9.16 -31.74 5.54
C GLY A 289 9.73 -32.02 6.93
N THR A 290 8.91 -31.95 7.98
CA THR A 290 9.28 -32.40 9.34
C THR A 290 8.92 -33.87 9.51
N ILE A 291 9.89 -34.75 9.23
CA ILE A 291 9.99 -36.03 9.93
C ILE A 291 10.36 -35.67 11.37
N TYR A 292 9.38 -35.61 12.27
CA TYR A 292 9.65 -35.79 13.68
C TYR A 292 9.67 -37.30 13.92
N PRO A 293 10.79 -37.91 14.37
CA PRO A 293 10.66 -39.20 15.02
C PRO A 293 9.82 -38.97 16.28
N VAL A 294 8.81 -39.81 16.45
CA VAL A 294 8.14 -39.97 17.72
C VAL A 294 9.16 -40.54 18.70
N SER A 295 9.49 -39.77 19.73
CA SER A 295 10.00 -40.26 21.01
C SER A 295 9.69 -39.23 22.09
#